data_AF-A0A8S9EYT0-F1
#
_entry.id   AF-A0A8S9EYT0-F1
#
_cell.length_a   1.000
_cell.length_b   1.000
_cell.length_c   1.000
_cell.angle_alpha   90.00
_cell.angle_beta   90.00
_cell.angle_gamma   90.00
#
_symmetry.space_group_name_H-M   'P 1'
#
loop_
_entity.id
_entity.type
_entity.pdbx_description
1 polymer ?
#
loop_
_entity_poly.entity_id
_entity_poly.type
_entity_poly.pdbx_seq_one_letter_code
_entity_poly.pdbx_strand_id
1 'polypeptide(L)'
;MIKCLVEDVRARLRSGVTINSLGQCVEELVLNSIDAKATCVAIRVDLEAFKIQVVDNGSGMGREDLNAMGKRYFTSKCNSVGDLENLTFYGFRGEAVASIANMASVVEVSSKTSRTAKTFVKLFHNGQALEVCEAELSRPSGGTTVTVCNLFHQLPVRRKCMGPLLEFERVRQKVEAISLMHPSLSLSLRNDVSCSMVLQLPKTRDVYSRFCQIYGLGRSQKLREINHKSGGFELSGYISIEGHYNKNMQFLYVNRRLVLKTRLHKLIDFLLRKESVICRAKSGPASRQPTSSPGRHRCGPELYGIFILNVTCAYSDYDVCLEPAKTLIEFQNWDVLLTCIEEGVKIFLKREHLFIEPCSEDIREFNEDNDFCLYNAPVLKPSLSDEKSIQDSFKKACDEIVDSYEMCNLQSKDVKR
;
A
#
# COMPACT_ATOMS: atom_id res chain seq x y z
N MET A 1 -1.27 -5.11 38.68
CA MET A 1 -0.17 -4.13 38.77
C MET A 1 0.42 -3.93 37.37
N ILE A 2 0.48 -2.70 36.86
CA ILE A 2 0.93 -2.36 35.49
C ILE A 2 2.43 -1.98 35.53
N LYS A 3 3.23 -2.42 34.55
CA LYS A 3 4.70 -2.16 34.48
C LYS A 3 5.16 -1.79 33.07
N CYS A 4 6.23 -1.01 32.96
CA CYS A 4 6.86 -0.67 31.69
C CYS A 4 7.54 -1.91 31.06
N LEU A 5 7.39 -2.06 29.75
CA LEU A 5 8.09 -3.10 28.99
C LEU A 5 9.56 -2.72 28.79
N VAL A 6 10.46 -3.69 28.91
CA VAL A 6 11.88 -3.52 28.59
C VAL A 6 12.10 -3.22 27.11
N GLU A 7 13.18 -2.53 26.78
CA GLU A 7 13.43 -2.01 25.43
C GLU A 7 13.37 -3.08 24.34
N ASP A 8 14.00 -4.23 24.57
CA ASP A 8 14.01 -5.33 23.61
C ASP A 8 12.60 -5.84 23.29
N VAL A 9 11.71 -5.87 24.29
CA VAL A 9 10.31 -6.26 24.10
C VAL A 9 9.58 -5.20 23.28
N ARG A 10 9.76 -3.91 23.60
CA ARG A 10 9.17 -2.80 22.83
C ARG A 10 9.62 -2.84 21.37
N ALA A 11 10.92 -3.01 21.14
CA ALA A 11 11.51 -3.07 19.81
C ALA A 11 10.98 -4.27 19.01
N ARG A 12 10.89 -5.46 19.60
CA ARG A 12 10.35 -6.66 18.92
C ARG A 12 8.88 -6.52 18.57
N LEU A 13 8.06 -6.04 19.51
CA LEU A 13 6.64 -5.80 19.26
C LEU A 13 6.45 -4.79 18.13
N ARG A 14 7.17 -3.66 18.17
CA ARG A 14 7.06 -2.62 17.13
C ARG A 14 7.54 -3.11 15.76
N SER A 15 8.65 -3.85 15.73
CA SER A 15 9.22 -4.38 14.49
C SER A 15 8.33 -5.42 13.83
N GLY A 16 7.72 -6.30 14.62
CA GLY A 16 6.84 -7.35 14.11
C GLY A 16 5.57 -6.81 13.43
N VAL A 17 5.10 -5.62 13.81
CA VAL A 17 3.97 -4.91 13.19
C VAL A 17 4.43 -4.09 11.98
N THR A 18 5.62 -3.49 12.04
CA THR A 18 6.15 -2.66 10.94
C THR A 18 6.58 -3.50 9.74
N ILE A 19 7.30 -4.61 9.98
CA ILE A 19 7.81 -5.53 8.95
C ILE A 19 7.22 -6.91 9.23
N ASN A 20 6.15 -7.23 8.50
CA ASN A 20 5.37 -8.45 8.71
C ASN A 20 5.61 -9.55 7.66
N SER A 21 6.23 -9.21 6.52
CA SER A 21 6.43 -10.11 5.37
C SER A 21 7.72 -9.76 4.61
N LEU A 22 8.20 -10.67 3.76
CA LEU A 22 9.34 -10.36 2.87
C LEU A 22 8.96 -9.27 1.86
N GLY A 23 7.74 -9.32 1.34
CA GLY A 23 7.19 -8.29 0.45
C GLY A 23 7.25 -6.89 1.07
N GLN A 24 6.85 -6.75 2.35
CA GLN A 24 6.95 -5.46 3.05
C GLN A 24 8.41 -4.99 3.23
N CYS A 25 9.32 -5.91 3.54
CA CYS A 25 10.75 -5.59 3.64
C CYS A 25 11.30 -5.06 2.32
N VAL A 26 11.04 -5.75 1.20
CA VAL A 26 11.46 -5.32 -0.14
C VAL A 26 10.84 -3.96 -0.49
N GLU A 27 9.53 -3.80 -0.29
CA GLU A 27 8.82 -2.55 -0.58
C GLU A 27 9.43 -1.36 0.17
N GLU A 28 9.64 -1.45 1.49
CA GLU A 28 10.21 -0.34 2.25
C GLU A 28 11.63 0.02 1.79
N LEU A 29 12.46 -0.97 1.40
CA LEU A 29 13.80 -0.72 0.88
C LEU A 29 13.77 -0.08 -0.52
N VAL A 30 12.88 -0.52 -1.40
CA VAL A 30 12.70 0.05 -2.74
C VAL A 30 12.14 1.47 -2.65
N LEU A 31 11.14 1.71 -1.80
CA LEU A 31 10.58 3.03 -1.56
C LEU A 31 11.62 4.00 -0.96
N ASN A 32 12.49 3.52 -0.07
CA ASN A 32 13.63 4.31 0.42
C ASN A 32 14.61 4.67 -0.71
N SER A 33 14.82 3.76 -1.67
CA SER A 33 15.64 4.03 -2.86
C SER A 33 15.02 5.13 -3.73
N ILE A 34 13.68 5.10 -3.90
CA ILE A 34 12.92 6.12 -4.63
C ILE A 34 13.00 7.48 -3.93
N ASP A 35 12.82 7.52 -2.60
CA ASP A 35 12.98 8.74 -1.82
C ASP A 35 14.42 9.32 -1.94
N ALA A 36 15.42 8.45 -2.08
CA ALA A 36 16.82 8.81 -2.35
C ALA A 36 17.08 9.19 -3.83
N LYS A 37 16.02 9.35 -4.64
CA LYS A 37 16.07 9.72 -6.07
C LYS A 37 16.86 8.75 -6.93
N ALA A 38 16.84 7.46 -6.58
CA ALA A 38 17.44 6.41 -7.41
C ALA A 38 16.78 6.38 -8.79
N THR A 39 17.57 6.02 -9.81
CA THR A 39 17.10 5.80 -11.18
C THR A 39 17.30 4.36 -11.65
N CYS A 40 17.99 3.55 -10.87
CA CYS A 40 18.16 2.11 -11.03
C CYS A 40 18.16 1.45 -9.66
N VAL A 41 17.34 0.41 -9.51
CA VAL A 41 17.24 -0.41 -8.29
C VAL A 41 17.23 -1.88 -8.69
N ALA A 42 18.18 -2.65 -8.16
CA ALA A 42 18.28 -4.09 -8.36
C ALA A 42 17.94 -4.82 -7.06
N ILE A 43 17.05 -5.81 -7.17
CA ILE A 43 16.52 -6.58 -6.04
C ILE A 43 16.92 -8.04 -6.23
N ARG A 44 17.49 -8.64 -5.20
CA ARG A 44 17.84 -10.07 -5.17
C ARG A 44 17.21 -10.69 -3.94
N VAL A 45 16.56 -11.84 -4.14
CA VAL A 45 15.88 -12.56 -3.07
C VAL A 45 16.31 -14.02 -3.10
N ASP A 46 16.73 -14.51 -1.94
CA ASP A 46 16.97 -15.91 -1.65
C ASP A 46 16.05 -16.32 -0.49
N LEU A 47 15.00 -17.07 -0.82
CA LEU A 47 14.00 -17.49 0.16
C LEU A 47 14.43 -18.68 1.01
N GLU A 48 15.42 -19.47 0.57
CA GLU A 48 15.96 -20.56 1.38
C GLU A 48 16.80 -19.99 2.53
N ALA A 49 17.60 -18.97 2.24
CA ALA A 49 18.39 -18.25 3.24
C ALA A 49 17.66 -17.08 3.93
N PHE A 50 16.40 -16.81 3.58
CA PHE A 50 15.64 -15.62 4.01
C PHE A 50 16.46 -14.33 3.83
N LYS A 51 17.15 -14.21 2.69
CA LYS A 51 18.07 -13.12 2.37
C LYS A 51 17.46 -12.21 1.30
N ILE A 52 17.56 -10.91 1.52
CA ILE A 52 17.13 -9.87 0.60
C ILE A 52 18.32 -8.93 0.38
N GLN A 53 18.58 -8.56 -0.86
CA GLN A 53 19.53 -7.49 -1.19
C GLN A 53 18.87 -6.48 -2.12
N VAL A 54 18.89 -5.21 -1.74
CA VAL A 54 18.43 -4.09 -2.56
C VAL A 54 19.61 -3.18 -2.83
N VAL A 55 19.91 -2.94 -4.10
CA VAL A 55 21.03 -2.12 -4.57
C VAL A 55 20.48 -0.97 -5.40
N ASP A 56 20.76 0.27 -5.00
CA ASP A 56 20.33 1.46 -5.70
C ASP A 56 21.50 2.37 -6.13
N ASN A 57 21.21 3.29 -7.03
CA ASN A 57 22.10 4.37 -7.45
C ASN A 57 21.59 5.76 -7.01
N GLY A 58 20.91 5.83 -5.86
CA GLY A 58 20.40 7.08 -5.29
C GLY A 58 21.50 7.98 -4.75
N SER A 59 21.10 8.97 -3.93
CA SER A 59 22.03 9.95 -3.34
C SER A 59 23.10 9.35 -2.42
N GLY A 60 22.83 8.17 -1.86
CA GLY A 60 23.65 7.56 -0.82
C GLY A 60 23.57 8.32 0.52
N MET A 61 24.34 7.83 1.50
CA MET A 61 24.46 8.37 2.85
C MET A 61 25.93 8.55 3.22
N GLY A 62 26.25 9.63 3.93
CA GLY A 62 27.57 9.85 4.51
C GLY A 62 27.80 9.04 5.79
N ARG A 63 28.99 9.15 6.38
CA ARG A 63 29.34 8.49 7.65
C ARG A 63 28.39 8.87 8.79
N GLU A 64 28.07 10.15 8.92
CA GLU A 64 27.19 10.67 9.97
C GLU A 64 25.76 10.15 9.83
N ASP A 65 25.20 10.25 8.61
CA ASP A 65 23.87 9.72 8.29
C ASP A 65 23.79 8.21 8.54
N LEU A 66 24.81 7.44 8.14
CA LEU A 66 24.87 5.99 8.40
C LEU A 66 24.95 5.67 9.90
N ASN A 67 25.51 6.57 10.72
CA ASN A 67 25.57 6.38 12.15
C ASN A 67 24.22 6.66 12.84
N ALA A 68 23.44 7.59 12.29
CA ALA A 68 22.07 7.86 12.74
C ALA A 68 21.07 6.82 12.20
N MET A 69 21.31 6.31 10.99
CA MET A 69 20.49 5.32 10.32
C MET A 69 20.37 4.04 11.16
N GLY A 70 19.13 3.54 11.27
CA GLY A 70 18.79 2.38 12.10
C GLY A 70 18.42 2.71 13.54
N LYS A 71 18.55 3.98 13.97
CA LYS A 71 17.89 4.47 15.19
C LYS A 71 16.41 4.74 14.89
N ARG A 72 15.53 4.38 15.82
CA ARG A 72 14.09 4.64 15.67
C ARG A 72 13.79 6.12 15.74
N TYR A 73 12.88 6.59 14.90
CA TYR A 73 12.40 7.97 14.85
C TYR A 73 13.45 8.97 14.33
N PHE A 74 14.48 8.47 13.66
CA PHE A 74 15.45 9.30 12.93
C PHE A 74 15.09 9.25 11.44
N THR A 75 14.84 10.42 10.84
CA THR A 75 14.43 10.57 9.45
C THR A 75 14.92 11.90 8.89
N SER A 76 15.20 11.95 7.60
CA SER A 76 15.51 13.20 6.86
C SER A 76 14.31 13.76 6.10
N LYS A 77 13.13 13.15 6.28
CA LYS A 77 11.96 13.29 5.39
C LYS A 77 10.75 13.96 6.04
N CYS A 78 10.80 14.19 7.35
CA CYS A 78 9.72 14.81 8.14
C CYS A 78 10.33 15.41 9.42
N ASN A 79 10.19 16.71 9.63
CA ASN A 79 10.82 17.45 10.73
C ASN A 79 9.81 18.17 11.63
N SER A 80 8.60 18.42 11.15
CA SER A 80 7.57 19.16 11.89
C SER A 80 6.19 18.47 11.83
N VAL A 81 5.28 18.87 12.71
CA VAL A 81 3.87 18.43 12.64
C VAL A 81 3.22 18.94 11.35
N GLY A 82 3.56 20.14 10.88
CA GLY A 82 3.06 20.66 9.60
C GLY A 82 3.53 19.85 8.39
N ASP A 83 4.68 19.18 8.47
CA ASP A 83 5.15 18.28 7.41
C ASP A 83 4.26 17.02 7.30
N LEU A 84 3.57 16.64 8.38
CA LEU A 84 2.62 15.52 8.37
C LEU A 84 1.38 15.81 7.51
N GLU A 85 1.03 17.07 7.33
CA GLU A 85 -0.06 17.50 6.44
C GLU A 85 0.36 17.44 4.97
N ASN A 86 1.67 17.31 4.68
CA ASN A 86 2.25 17.33 3.33
C ASN A 86 3.29 16.20 3.12
N LEU A 87 2.88 14.96 3.38
CA LEU A 87 3.74 13.77 3.33
C LEU A 87 4.07 13.30 1.90
N THR A 88 4.98 14.03 1.26
CA THR A 88 5.50 13.75 -0.09
C THR A 88 6.37 12.49 -0.17
N PHE A 89 7.14 12.17 0.87
CA PHE A 89 8.05 11.02 0.90
C PHE A 89 7.38 9.71 1.31
N TYR A 90 7.78 8.60 0.69
CA TYR A 90 7.22 7.29 1.03
C TYR A 90 7.56 6.85 2.47
N GLY A 91 8.78 7.10 2.92
CA GLY A 91 9.21 6.93 4.30
C GLY A 91 9.17 8.26 5.05
N PHE A 92 8.55 8.29 6.22
CA PHE A 92 8.56 9.49 7.09
C PHE A 92 8.71 9.16 8.58
N ARG A 93 8.38 7.93 8.99
CA ARG A 93 8.39 7.52 10.41
C ARG A 93 9.79 7.30 11.00
N GLY A 94 10.81 7.06 10.17
CA GLY A 94 12.16 6.73 10.65
C GLY A 94 12.26 5.36 11.34
N GLU A 95 11.44 4.39 10.95
CA GLU A 95 11.34 3.08 11.65
C GLU A 95 11.76 1.88 10.79
N ALA A 96 11.69 1.98 9.46
CA ALA A 96 11.80 0.82 8.57
C ALA A 96 13.11 0.04 8.78
N VAL A 97 14.27 0.71 8.68
CA VAL A 97 15.58 0.02 8.80
C VAL A 97 15.82 -0.50 10.21
N ALA A 98 15.41 0.25 11.24
CA ALA A 98 15.48 -0.20 12.63
C ALA A 98 14.65 -1.48 12.86
N SER A 99 13.45 -1.54 12.29
CA SER A 99 12.57 -2.71 12.37
C SER A 99 13.11 -3.89 11.55
N ILE A 100 13.71 -3.66 10.38
CA ILE A 100 14.37 -4.71 9.59
C ILE A 100 15.57 -5.28 10.36
N ALA A 101 16.42 -4.42 10.93
CA ALA A 101 17.58 -4.81 11.72
C ALA A 101 17.21 -5.66 12.95
N ASN A 102 16.09 -5.35 13.60
CA ASN A 102 15.60 -6.12 14.74
C ASN A 102 15.03 -7.50 14.35
N MET A 103 14.48 -7.64 13.14
CA MET A 103 13.89 -8.89 12.65
C MET A 103 14.89 -9.82 11.95
N ALA A 104 16.05 -9.33 11.53
CA ALA A 104 17.07 -10.08 10.82
C ALA A 104 18.27 -10.41 11.72
N SER A 105 19.00 -11.48 11.39
CA SER A 105 20.21 -11.82 12.16
C SER A 105 21.34 -10.85 11.85
N VAL A 106 21.47 -10.47 10.57
CA VAL A 106 22.47 -9.52 10.09
C VAL A 106 21.83 -8.57 9.09
N VAL A 107 22.09 -7.28 9.23
CA VAL A 107 21.80 -6.28 8.19
C VAL A 107 23.07 -5.50 7.90
N GLU A 108 23.49 -5.51 6.65
CA GLU A 108 24.63 -4.71 6.18
C GLU A 108 24.10 -3.60 5.28
N VAL A 109 24.50 -2.36 5.57
CA VAL A 109 24.21 -1.20 4.73
C VAL A 109 25.53 -0.60 4.26
N SER A 110 25.78 -0.70 2.96
CA SER A 110 26.95 -0.12 2.28
C SER A 110 26.49 1.06 1.44
N SER A 111 27.01 2.25 1.72
CA SER A 111 26.56 3.48 1.03
C SER A 111 27.72 4.39 0.63
N LYS A 112 27.54 5.08 -0.50
CA LYS A 112 28.49 6.05 -1.06
C LYS A 112 27.73 7.26 -1.59
N THR A 113 28.10 8.44 -1.12
CA THR A 113 27.56 9.69 -1.66
C THR A 113 28.31 10.13 -2.91
N SER A 114 27.73 11.04 -3.70
CA SER A 114 28.45 11.69 -4.80
C SER A 114 29.58 12.62 -4.34
N ARG A 115 29.62 12.99 -3.06
CA ARG A 115 30.59 13.94 -2.48
C ARG A 115 31.88 13.27 -2.02
N THR A 116 31.89 11.94 -1.90
CA THR A 116 33.03 11.20 -1.34
C THR A 116 33.40 10.01 -2.21
N ALA A 117 34.70 9.80 -2.45
CA ALA A 117 35.19 8.59 -3.10
C ALA A 117 35.00 7.33 -2.23
N LYS A 118 34.99 7.52 -0.91
CA LYS A 118 34.87 6.48 0.11
C LYS A 118 33.46 5.89 0.17
N THR A 119 33.41 4.59 0.42
CA THR A 119 32.19 3.86 0.79
C THR A 119 32.24 3.58 2.28
N PHE A 120 31.13 3.77 2.96
CA PHE A 120 31.01 3.45 4.38
C PHE A 120 30.01 2.30 4.56
N VAL A 121 30.24 1.49 5.59
CA VAL A 121 29.42 0.34 5.94
C VAL A 121 28.92 0.48 7.37
N LYS A 122 27.63 0.21 7.56
CA LYS A 122 26.99 0.01 8.86
C LYS A 122 26.51 -1.43 8.95
N LEU A 123 26.90 -2.12 10.01
CA LEU A 123 26.48 -3.49 10.28
C LEU A 123 25.55 -3.52 11.50
N PHE A 124 24.49 -4.30 11.41
CA PHE A 124 23.62 -4.65 12.53
C PHE A 124 23.69 -6.15 12.76
N HIS A 125 23.87 -6.57 14.01
CA HIS A 125 23.86 -7.98 14.41
C HIS A 125 22.80 -8.18 15.48
N ASN A 126 21.79 -9.00 15.19
CA ASN A 126 20.63 -9.25 16.05
C ASN A 126 19.97 -7.95 16.58
N GLY A 127 19.80 -6.95 15.71
CA GLY A 127 19.25 -5.64 16.06
C GLY A 127 20.22 -4.65 16.71
N GLN A 128 21.42 -5.08 17.12
CA GLN A 128 22.44 -4.19 17.68
C GLN A 128 23.29 -3.56 16.59
N ALA A 129 23.42 -2.24 16.61
CA ALA A 129 24.17 -1.47 15.64
C ALA A 129 25.66 -1.41 16.00
N LEU A 130 26.53 -1.83 15.08
CA LEU A 130 27.99 -1.73 15.22
C LEU A 130 28.49 -0.38 14.70
N GLU A 131 29.74 -0.02 14.99
CA GLU A 131 30.33 1.23 14.50
C GLU A 131 30.38 1.30 12.96
N VAL A 132 30.29 2.51 12.42
CA VAL A 132 30.44 2.73 10.97
C VAL A 132 31.92 2.61 10.60
N CYS A 133 32.23 1.70 9.68
CA CYS A 133 33.57 1.54 9.14
C CYS A 133 33.64 2.01 7.68
N GLU A 134 34.86 2.23 7.20
CA GLU A 134 35.12 2.39 5.75
C GLU A 134 35.13 0.99 5.11
N ALA A 135 34.50 0.85 3.95
CA ALA A 135 34.43 -0.43 3.26
C ALA A 135 35.80 -0.82 2.69
N GLU A 136 36.18 -2.09 2.77
CA GLU A 136 37.37 -2.62 2.08
C GLU A 136 37.22 -2.48 0.55
N LEU A 137 36.03 -2.73 0.03
CA LEU A 137 35.68 -2.59 -1.37
C LEU A 137 34.72 -1.41 -1.55
N SER A 138 35.14 -0.41 -2.33
CA SER A 138 34.27 0.70 -2.67
C SER A 138 33.14 0.24 -3.59
N ARG A 139 31.95 0.80 -3.40
CA ARG A 139 30.89 0.76 -4.41
C ARG A 139 31.38 1.34 -5.74
N PRO A 140 30.95 0.77 -6.87
CA PRO A 140 31.31 1.26 -8.20
C PRO A 140 30.68 2.62 -8.52
N SER A 141 29.53 2.93 -7.95
CA SER A 141 28.82 4.20 -8.11
C SER A 141 28.27 4.72 -6.77
N GLY A 142 27.81 5.97 -6.76
CA GLY A 142 26.97 6.49 -5.68
C GLY A 142 25.70 5.65 -5.51
N GLY A 143 25.12 5.70 -4.30
CA GLY A 143 23.91 4.97 -3.91
C GLY A 143 24.12 4.08 -2.70
N THR A 144 23.15 3.20 -2.43
CA THR A 144 23.14 2.33 -1.26
C THR A 144 22.91 0.86 -1.64
N THR A 145 23.46 -0.06 -0.85
CA THR A 145 23.13 -1.48 -0.84
C THR A 145 22.69 -1.81 0.56
N VAL A 146 21.51 -2.39 0.69
CA VAL A 146 21.03 -2.98 1.93
C VAL A 146 20.94 -4.49 1.72
N THR A 147 21.73 -5.24 2.48
CA THR A 147 21.70 -6.70 2.52
C THR A 147 21.13 -7.15 3.86
N VAL A 148 19.99 -7.83 3.82
CA VAL A 148 19.28 -8.37 4.98
C VAL A 148 19.45 -9.89 4.96
N CYS A 149 20.03 -10.46 6.01
CA CYS A 149 20.31 -11.89 6.10
C CYS A 149 19.49 -12.53 7.22
N ASN A 150 18.95 -13.72 6.96
CA ASN A 150 18.12 -14.47 7.89
C ASN A 150 16.97 -13.62 8.47
N LEU A 151 16.15 -13.01 7.62
CA LEU A 151 14.97 -12.28 8.08
C LEU A 151 14.02 -13.22 8.86
N PHE A 152 13.44 -12.72 9.95
CA PHE A 152 12.55 -13.44 10.88
C PHE A 152 13.19 -14.63 11.61
N HIS A 153 14.51 -14.65 11.81
CA HIS A 153 15.19 -15.78 12.48
C HIS A 153 14.71 -16.04 13.91
N GLN A 154 14.24 -15.00 14.62
CA GLN A 154 13.66 -15.12 15.96
C GLN A 154 12.17 -15.51 15.96
N LEU A 155 11.55 -15.69 14.78
CA LEU A 155 10.13 -15.99 14.60
C LEU A 155 9.95 -17.28 13.78
N PRO A 156 10.29 -18.46 14.33
CA PRO A 156 10.30 -19.72 13.58
C PRO A 156 8.93 -20.12 13.05
N VAL A 157 7.85 -19.85 13.81
CA VAL A 157 6.48 -20.10 13.35
C VAL A 157 6.14 -19.26 12.12
N ARG A 158 6.53 -17.97 12.11
CA ARG A 158 6.31 -17.08 10.96
C ARG A 158 7.05 -17.57 9.72
N ARG A 159 8.30 -18.02 9.87
CA ARG A 159 9.07 -18.64 8.77
C ARG A 159 8.41 -19.92 8.25
N LYS A 160 7.95 -20.80 9.14
CA LYS A 160 7.27 -22.05 8.74
C LYS A 160 5.98 -21.79 7.95
N CYS A 161 5.29 -20.70 8.25
CA CYS A 161 4.07 -20.31 7.52
C CYS A 161 4.33 -19.62 6.17
N MET A 162 5.59 -19.27 5.85
CA MET A 162 5.95 -18.63 4.59
C MET A 162 6.19 -19.67 3.51
N GLY A 163 5.19 -19.86 2.63
CA GLY A 163 5.36 -20.66 1.42
C GLY A 163 6.27 -19.94 0.42
N PRO A 164 7.45 -20.49 0.05
CA PRO A 164 8.44 -19.75 -0.75
C PRO A 164 7.88 -19.22 -2.07
N LEU A 165 7.17 -20.05 -2.84
CA LEU A 165 6.57 -19.64 -4.12
C LEU A 165 5.60 -18.47 -3.95
N LEU A 166 4.74 -18.52 -2.93
CA LEU A 166 3.75 -17.49 -2.67
C LEU A 166 4.38 -16.18 -2.16
N GLU A 167 5.40 -16.27 -1.30
CA GLU A 167 6.13 -15.09 -0.83
C GLU A 167 6.90 -14.41 -1.96
N PHE A 168 7.53 -15.19 -2.84
CA PHE A 168 8.23 -14.64 -4.00
C PHE A 168 7.26 -13.93 -4.94
N GLU A 169 6.10 -14.55 -5.20
CA GLU A 169 5.04 -13.96 -6.02
C GLU A 169 4.50 -12.66 -5.41
N ARG A 170 4.34 -12.60 -4.08
CA ARG A 170 3.99 -11.35 -3.37
C ARG A 170 5.06 -10.27 -3.54
N VAL A 171 6.34 -10.63 -3.47
CA VAL A 171 7.44 -9.70 -3.76
C VAL A 171 7.35 -9.19 -5.20
N ARG A 172 7.18 -10.10 -6.17
CA ARG A 172 7.04 -9.75 -7.60
C ARG A 172 5.91 -8.74 -7.82
N GLN A 173 4.72 -9.02 -7.27
CA GLN A 173 3.55 -8.15 -7.40
C GLN A 173 3.77 -6.76 -6.77
N LYS A 174 4.43 -6.68 -5.62
CA LYS A 174 4.77 -5.38 -5.01
C LYS A 174 5.75 -4.58 -5.88
N VAL A 175 6.78 -5.23 -6.43
CA VAL A 175 7.75 -4.57 -7.33
C VAL A 175 7.05 -4.09 -8.61
N GLU A 176 6.14 -4.88 -9.17
CA GLU A 176 5.31 -4.49 -10.32
C GLU A 176 4.45 -3.26 -10.01
N ALA A 177 3.74 -3.27 -8.88
CA ALA A 177 2.90 -2.15 -8.45
C ALA A 177 3.72 -0.86 -8.30
N ILE A 178 4.86 -0.92 -7.61
CA ILE A 178 5.76 0.25 -7.49
C ILE A 178 6.21 0.73 -8.87
N SER A 179 6.58 -0.19 -9.77
CA SER A 179 7.12 0.17 -11.09
C SER A 179 6.12 0.93 -11.98
N LEU A 180 4.81 0.73 -11.79
CA LEU A 180 3.75 1.40 -12.56
C LEU A 180 3.72 2.90 -12.30
N MET A 181 3.96 3.35 -11.06
CA MET A 181 4.00 4.78 -10.71
C MET A 181 5.38 5.43 -10.95
N HIS A 182 6.39 4.62 -11.28
CA HIS A 182 7.77 5.04 -11.50
C HIS A 182 8.35 4.49 -12.83
N PRO A 183 7.77 4.87 -13.99
CA PRO A 183 8.24 4.38 -15.30
C PRO A 183 9.69 4.82 -15.62
N SER A 184 10.16 5.93 -15.07
CA SER A 184 11.53 6.44 -15.22
C SER A 184 12.58 5.70 -14.38
N LEU A 185 12.16 4.79 -13.49
CA LEU A 185 13.02 3.96 -12.66
C LEU A 185 13.31 2.63 -13.37
N SER A 186 14.58 2.21 -13.45
CA SER A 186 14.92 0.84 -13.85
C SER A 186 14.81 -0.08 -12.65
N LEU A 187 14.05 -1.18 -12.76
CA LEU A 187 13.87 -2.17 -11.70
C LEU A 187 14.25 -3.57 -12.19
N SER A 188 14.92 -4.34 -11.34
CA SER A 188 15.13 -5.78 -11.58
C SER A 188 14.87 -6.60 -10.32
N LEU A 189 14.36 -7.81 -10.51
CA LEU A 189 14.13 -8.80 -9.45
C LEU A 189 14.73 -10.13 -9.87
N ARG A 190 15.74 -10.59 -9.13
CA ARG A 190 16.39 -11.88 -9.33
C ARG A 190 16.04 -12.83 -8.19
N ASN A 191 15.71 -14.07 -8.54
CA ASN A 191 15.70 -15.18 -7.60
C ASN A 191 17.11 -15.78 -7.54
N ASP A 192 17.77 -15.66 -6.40
CA ASP A 192 19.15 -16.15 -6.23
C ASP A 192 19.20 -17.68 -6.07
N VAL A 193 18.13 -18.33 -5.60
CA VAL A 193 18.04 -19.81 -5.49
C VAL A 193 18.03 -20.45 -6.87
N SER A 194 17.10 -20.02 -7.75
CA SER A 194 17.02 -20.52 -9.12
C SER A 194 17.99 -19.83 -10.08
N CYS A 195 18.75 -18.83 -9.60
CA CYS A 195 19.60 -17.95 -10.40
C CYS A 195 18.90 -17.24 -11.57
N SER A 196 17.56 -17.17 -11.58
CA SER A 196 16.78 -16.62 -12.69
C SER A 196 16.43 -15.15 -12.49
N MET A 197 16.47 -14.39 -13.58
CA MET A 197 15.92 -13.03 -13.61
C MET A 197 14.40 -13.12 -13.78
N VAL A 198 13.65 -12.73 -12.75
CA VAL A 198 12.19 -12.85 -12.73
C VAL A 198 11.53 -11.59 -13.27
N LEU A 199 12.06 -10.40 -12.95
CA LEU A 199 11.63 -9.14 -13.55
C LEU A 199 12.85 -8.37 -14.05
N GLN A 200 12.73 -7.80 -15.25
CA GLN A 200 13.65 -6.83 -15.79
C GLN A 200 12.86 -5.72 -16.46
N LEU A 201 12.79 -4.58 -15.78
CA LEU A 201 11.93 -3.46 -16.12
C LEU A 201 12.82 -2.23 -16.40
N PRO A 202 13.40 -2.11 -17.61
CA PRO A 202 14.20 -0.96 -17.98
C PRO A 202 13.36 0.31 -17.97
N LYS A 203 14.02 1.48 -17.91
CA LYS A 203 13.32 2.78 -17.94
C LYS A 203 12.40 2.88 -19.15
N THR A 204 11.25 3.48 -18.96
CA THR A 204 10.25 3.71 -20.00
C THR A 204 9.59 5.07 -19.82
N ARG A 205 8.86 5.51 -20.85
CA ARG A 205 8.31 6.87 -20.92
C ARG A 205 7.08 7.08 -20.03
N ASP A 206 6.21 6.08 -19.94
CA ASP A 206 4.88 6.21 -19.35
C ASP A 206 4.39 4.91 -18.71
N VAL A 207 3.27 5.01 -17.98
CA VAL A 207 2.64 3.90 -17.27
C VAL A 207 2.14 2.82 -18.23
N TYR A 208 1.63 3.19 -19.41
CA TYR A 208 1.17 2.25 -20.44
C TYR A 208 2.32 1.35 -20.91
N SER A 209 3.47 1.94 -21.22
CA SER A 209 4.66 1.25 -21.69
C SER A 209 5.23 0.36 -20.59
N ARG A 210 5.16 0.78 -19.32
CA ARG A 210 5.50 -0.07 -18.18
C ARG A 210 4.56 -1.27 -18.08
N PHE A 211 3.24 -1.05 -18.15
CA PHE A 211 2.26 -2.12 -18.13
C PHE A 211 2.51 -3.13 -19.27
N CYS A 212 2.87 -2.64 -20.46
CA CYS A 212 3.25 -3.49 -21.59
C CYS A 212 4.48 -4.34 -21.34
N GLN A 213 5.49 -3.84 -20.62
CA GLN A 213 6.65 -4.64 -20.24
C GLN A 213 6.28 -5.76 -19.25
N ILE A 214 5.33 -5.53 -18.34
CA ILE A 214 4.93 -6.50 -17.31
C ILE A 214 3.96 -7.55 -17.87
N TYR A 215 2.93 -7.11 -18.60
CA TYR A 215 1.79 -7.95 -18.98
C TYR A 215 1.67 -8.22 -20.49
N GLY A 216 2.58 -7.66 -21.29
CA GLY A 216 2.66 -7.87 -22.73
C GLY A 216 1.73 -6.97 -23.56
N LEU A 217 2.00 -6.95 -24.87
CA LEU A 217 1.31 -6.08 -25.83
C LEU A 217 -0.18 -6.41 -25.95
N GLY A 218 -0.54 -7.70 -25.94
CA GLY A 218 -1.93 -8.13 -26.16
C GLY A 218 -2.91 -7.55 -25.15
N ARG A 219 -2.53 -7.48 -23.87
CA ARG A 219 -3.35 -6.84 -22.82
C ARG A 219 -3.27 -5.31 -22.90
N SER A 220 -2.10 -4.78 -23.20
CA SER A 220 -1.86 -3.33 -23.25
C SER A 220 -2.71 -2.64 -24.31
N GLN A 221 -2.87 -3.25 -25.48
CA GLN A 221 -3.70 -2.69 -26.57
C GLN A 221 -5.17 -2.48 -26.18
N LYS A 222 -5.64 -3.14 -25.13
CA LYS A 222 -7.00 -3.00 -24.59
C LYS A 222 -7.12 -1.88 -23.56
N LEU A 223 -6.01 -1.32 -23.08
CA LEU A 223 -6.03 -0.17 -22.18
C LEU A 223 -6.48 1.09 -22.92
N ARG A 224 -7.31 1.88 -22.25
CA ARG A 224 -7.75 3.20 -22.67
C ARG A 224 -7.55 4.18 -21.52
N GLU A 225 -7.11 5.38 -21.87
CA GLU A 225 -6.77 6.40 -20.89
C GLU A 225 -8.03 7.01 -20.27
N ILE A 226 -7.99 7.28 -18.98
CA ILE A 226 -9.02 8.02 -18.25
C ILE A 226 -8.37 9.23 -17.59
N ASN A 227 -9.04 10.38 -17.73
CA ASN A 227 -8.69 11.62 -17.06
C ASN A 227 -9.99 12.33 -16.68
N HIS A 228 -10.16 12.63 -15.40
CA HIS A 228 -11.31 13.38 -14.88
C HIS A 228 -10.89 14.21 -13.68
N LYS A 229 -11.43 15.42 -13.54
CA LYS A 229 -11.18 16.30 -12.40
C LYS A 229 -12.49 16.80 -11.84
N SER A 230 -12.70 16.63 -10.55
CA SER A 230 -13.91 17.09 -9.86
C SER A 230 -13.63 17.24 -8.36
N GLY A 231 -14.17 18.29 -7.74
CA GLY A 231 -14.14 18.47 -6.29
C GLY A 231 -12.73 18.50 -5.65
N GLY A 232 -11.70 18.98 -6.36
CA GLY A 232 -10.31 18.99 -5.88
C GLY A 232 -9.53 17.69 -6.09
N PHE A 233 -10.18 16.65 -6.62
CA PHE A 233 -9.56 15.38 -6.97
C PHE A 233 -9.32 15.29 -8.48
N GLU A 234 -8.21 14.65 -8.85
CA GLU A 234 -7.89 14.31 -10.24
C GLU A 234 -7.71 12.81 -10.38
N LEU A 235 -8.63 12.15 -11.09
CA LEU A 235 -8.52 10.76 -11.49
C LEU A 235 -7.79 10.67 -12.82
N SER A 236 -6.69 9.91 -12.84
CA SER A 236 -5.87 9.70 -14.04
C SER A 236 -5.46 8.24 -14.17
N GLY A 237 -5.22 7.75 -15.39
CA GLY A 237 -4.65 6.42 -15.60
C GLY A 237 -5.28 5.66 -16.76
N TYR A 238 -5.45 4.35 -16.60
CA TYR A 238 -5.92 3.45 -17.66
C TYR A 238 -6.93 2.43 -17.14
N ILE A 239 -7.95 2.15 -17.96
CA ILE A 239 -8.90 1.04 -17.77
C ILE A 239 -8.89 0.19 -19.03
N SER A 240 -8.89 -1.13 -18.87
CA SER A 240 -9.03 -2.06 -20.00
C SER A 240 -10.47 -2.17 -20.47
N ILE A 241 -10.67 -2.24 -21.78
CA ILE A 241 -11.97 -2.54 -22.38
C ILE A 241 -12.33 -4.04 -22.34
N GLU A 242 -11.43 -4.89 -21.82
CA GLU A 242 -11.66 -6.32 -21.58
C GLU A 242 -11.35 -6.69 -20.13
N GLY A 243 -12.19 -7.55 -19.55
CA GLY A 243 -11.99 -8.09 -18.21
C GLY A 243 -10.96 -9.24 -18.14
N HIS A 244 -10.59 -9.59 -16.91
CA HIS A 244 -9.67 -10.66 -16.57
C HIS A 244 -10.31 -11.67 -15.62
N TYR A 245 -9.80 -12.90 -15.56
CA TYR A 245 -10.38 -13.95 -14.71
C TYR A 245 -10.07 -13.81 -13.21
N ASN A 246 -9.22 -12.84 -12.82
CA ASN A 246 -8.88 -12.54 -11.43
C ASN A 246 -8.61 -11.04 -11.24
N LYS A 247 -8.42 -10.62 -9.98
CA LYS A 247 -8.21 -9.23 -9.58
C LYS A 247 -6.73 -8.77 -9.54
N ASN A 248 -5.78 -9.56 -10.02
CA ASN A 248 -4.34 -9.27 -9.83
C ASN A 248 -3.82 -8.09 -10.67
N MET A 249 -4.64 -7.52 -11.55
CA MET A 249 -4.30 -6.34 -12.36
C MET A 249 -5.18 -5.12 -12.02
N GLN A 250 -5.58 -5.03 -10.76
CA GLN A 250 -6.32 -3.90 -10.21
C GLN A 250 -5.37 -3.08 -9.36
N PHE A 251 -4.90 -1.96 -9.91
CA PHE A 251 -3.97 -1.07 -9.24
C PHE A 251 -4.63 0.29 -9.04
N LEU A 252 -4.77 0.67 -7.78
CA LEU A 252 -5.28 1.97 -7.39
C LEU A 252 -4.25 2.69 -6.54
N TYR A 253 -4.02 3.95 -6.87
CA TYR A 253 -3.05 4.80 -6.20
C TYR A 253 -3.69 6.09 -5.74
N VAL A 254 -3.17 6.63 -4.63
CA VAL A 254 -3.45 7.99 -4.17
C VAL A 254 -2.13 8.70 -3.98
N ASN A 255 -1.92 9.79 -4.72
CA ASN A 255 -0.64 10.49 -4.80
C ASN A 255 0.54 9.51 -4.98
N ARG A 256 0.40 8.57 -5.94
CA ARG A 256 1.38 7.52 -6.28
C ARG A 256 1.68 6.50 -5.17
N ARG A 257 0.82 6.39 -4.15
CA ARG A 257 0.88 5.34 -3.12
C ARG A 257 -0.16 4.28 -3.41
N LEU A 258 0.27 3.02 -3.44
CA LEU A 258 -0.65 1.89 -3.66
C LEU A 258 -1.62 1.79 -2.49
N VAL A 259 -2.91 1.77 -2.79
CA VAL A 259 -3.95 1.50 -1.80
C VAL A 259 -4.54 0.12 -2.04
N LEU A 260 -4.89 -0.57 -0.96
CA LEU A 260 -5.43 -1.93 -1.04
C LEU A 260 -6.80 -1.97 -0.37
N LYS A 261 -7.75 -2.66 -1.00
CA LYS A 261 -9.07 -2.99 -0.42
C LYS A 261 -9.80 -1.76 0.17
N THR A 262 -10.04 -0.77 -0.67
CA THR A 262 -10.76 0.47 -0.27
C THR A 262 -12.18 0.49 -0.82
N ARG A 263 -13.01 1.42 -0.30
CA ARG A 263 -14.34 1.75 -0.87
C ARG A 263 -14.27 2.02 -2.37
N LEU A 264 -13.17 2.62 -2.82
CA LEU A 264 -12.90 2.91 -4.23
C LEU A 264 -12.83 1.64 -5.09
N HIS A 265 -12.20 0.57 -4.59
CA HIS A 265 -12.14 -0.70 -5.32
C HIS A 265 -13.55 -1.27 -5.51
N LYS A 266 -14.37 -1.24 -4.45
CA LYS A 266 -15.76 -1.72 -4.52
C LYS A 266 -16.58 -0.92 -5.52
N LEU A 267 -16.45 0.41 -5.51
CA LEU A 267 -17.10 1.30 -6.45
C LEU A 267 -16.69 1.00 -7.90
N ILE A 268 -15.38 0.96 -8.19
CA ILE A 268 -14.88 0.70 -9.54
C ILE A 268 -15.30 -0.70 -10.02
N ASP A 269 -15.19 -1.72 -9.17
CA ASP A 269 -15.64 -3.08 -9.48
C ASP A 269 -17.15 -3.11 -9.80
N PHE A 270 -17.97 -2.36 -9.06
CA PHE A 270 -19.40 -2.24 -9.35
C PHE A 270 -19.64 -1.59 -10.70
N LEU A 271 -19.04 -0.42 -10.97
CA LEU A 271 -19.24 0.32 -12.22
C LEU A 271 -18.80 -0.50 -13.44
N LEU A 272 -17.66 -1.18 -13.35
CA LEU A 272 -17.16 -2.01 -14.45
C LEU A 272 -18.00 -3.29 -14.63
N ARG A 273 -18.58 -3.85 -13.56
CA ARG A 273 -19.37 -5.09 -13.65
C ARG A 273 -20.82 -4.85 -14.05
N LYS A 274 -21.47 -3.84 -13.51
CA LYS A 274 -22.91 -3.60 -13.62
C LYS A 274 -23.25 -2.52 -14.65
N GLU A 275 -22.42 -1.48 -14.78
CA GLU A 275 -22.64 -0.38 -15.74
C GLU A 275 -21.83 -0.53 -17.04
N SER A 276 -21.24 -1.71 -17.30
CA SER A 276 -20.47 -1.93 -18.52
C SER A 276 -20.54 -3.34 -19.09
N VAL A 277 -20.17 -3.47 -20.37
CA VAL A 277 -19.98 -4.78 -21.04
C VAL A 277 -18.66 -5.47 -20.69
N ILE A 278 -17.69 -4.79 -20.06
CA ILE A 278 -16.29 -5.23 -19.92
C ILE A 278 -16.18 -6.58 -19.20
N CYS A 279 -16.94 -6.72 -18.12
CA CYS A 279 -16.92 -7.90 -17.25
C CYS A 279 -17.97 -8.95 -17.62
N ARG A 280 -18.70 -8.77 -18.72
CA ARG A 280 -19.67 -9.76 -19.20
C ARG A 280 -18.94 -10.87 -19.96
N ALA A 281 -19.27 -12.13 -19.65
CA ALA A 281 -18.77 -13.25 -20.42
C ALA A 281 -19.24 -13.12 -21.88
N LYS A 282 -18.30 -13.16 -22.84
CA LYS A 282 -18.63 -13.21 -24.27
C LYS A 282 -19.39 -14.52 -24.54
N SER A 283 -20.70 -14.47 -24.70
CA SER A 283 -21.46 -15.59 -25.23
C SER A 283 -21.00 -15.82 -26.67
N GLY A 284 -20.29 -16.91 -26.94
CA GLY A 284 -19.97 -17.32 -28.31
C GLY A 284 -21.26 -17.52 -29.14
N PRO A 285 -21.19 -17.52 -30.47
CA PRO A 285 -22.36 -17.80 -31.30
C PRO A 285 -22.87 -19.19 -30.93
N ALA A 286 -24.04 -19.23 -30.30
CA ALA A 286 -24.75 -20.46 -30.03
C ALA A 286 -25.05 -21.12 -31.38
N SER A 287 -24.35 -22.22 -31.67
CA SER A 287 -24.86 -23.24 -32.58
C SER A 287 -26.29 -23.56 -32.13
N ARG A 288 -27.27 -23.16 -32.94
CA ARG A 288 -28.68 -23.44 -32.72
C ARG A 288 -28.87 -24.95 -32.87
N GLN A 289 -28.79 -25.69 -31.76
CA GLN A 289 -29.46 -26.97 -31.64
C GLN A 289 -30.69 -26.80 -30.74
N PRO A 290 -31.90 -27.14 -31.22
CA PRO A 290 -33.09 -27.10 -30.40
C PRO A 290 -33.17 -28.40 -29.61
N THR A 291 -32.75 -28.38 -28.34
CA THR A 291 -33.17 -29.42 -27.40
C THR A 291 -33.72 -28.78 -26.13
N SER A 292 -34.98 -29.11 -25.92
CA SER A 292 -35.86 -28.71 -24.83
C SER A 292 -35.34 -29.20 -23.48
N SER A 293 -34.93 -28.27 -22.63
CA SER A 293 -34.92 -28.37 -21.17
C SER A 293 -34.73 -26.96 -20.60
N PRO A 294 -35.35 -26.57 -19.48
CA PRO A 294 -35.12 -25.27 -18.85
C PRO A 294 -33.67 -25.25 -18.30
N GLY A 295 -32.75 -24.81 -19.14
CA GLY A 295 -31.33 -24.79 -18.86
C GLY A 295 -31.04 -23.75 -17.78
N ARG A 296 -30.44 -24.19 -16.67
CA ARG A 296 -29.66 -23.32 -15.80
C ARG A 296 -28.78 -22.46 -16.69
N HIS A 297 -28.96 -21.14 -16.67
CA HIS A 297 -28.04 -20.20 -17.31
C HIS A 297 -26.62 -20.55 -16.84
N ARG A 298 -25.81 -21.16 -17.71
CA ARG A 298 -24.37 -21.29 -17.47
C ARG A 298 -23.81 -19.88 -17.61
N CYS A 299 -23.86 -19.13 -16.51
CA CYS A 299 -23.12 -17.89 -16.36
C CYS A 299 -21.65 -18.23 -16.65
N GLY A 300 -21.04 -17.56 -17.62
CA GLY A 300 -19.62 -17.73 -17.87
C GLY A 300 -18.80 -17.37 -16.62
N PRO A 301 -17.49 -17.70 -16.61
CA PRO A 301 -16.65 -17.35 -15.48
C PRO A 301 -16.71 -15.84 -15.21
N GLU A 302 -16.85 -15.46 -13.95
CA GLU A 302 -16.88 -14.05 -13.54
C GLU A 302 -15.58 -13.36 -13.97
N LEU A 303 -15.70 -12.22 -14.66
CA LEU A 303 -14.57 -11.41 -15.08
C LEU A 303 -14.48 -10.14 -14.22
N TYR A 304 -13.25 -9.67 -14.05
CA TYR A 304 -12.89 -8.50 -13.26
C TYR A 304 -12.24 -7.44 -14.14
N GLY A 305 -12.50 -6.17 -13.88
CA GLY A 305 -11.86 -5.08 -14.60
C GLY A 305 -10.35 -5.07 -14.39
N ILE A 306 -9.59 -4.70 -15.44
CA ILE A 306 -8.17 -4.37 -15.34
C ILE A 306 -8.07 -2.84 -15.32
N PHE A 307 -7.39 -2.28 -14.32
CA PHE A 307 -7.22 -0.83 -14.22
C PHE A 307 -5.93 -0.45 -13.50
N ILE A 308 -5.34 0.68 -13.91
CA ILE A 308 -4.23 1.35 -13.25
C ILE A 308 -4.66 2.81 -13.07
N LEU A 309 -5.14 3.15 -11.88
CA LEU A 309 -5.73 4.46 -11.61
C LEU A 309 -4.97 5.17 -10.50
N ASN A 310 -4.69 6.45 -10.69
CA ASN A 310 -4.08 7.32 -9.70
C ASN A 310 -4.99 8.51 -9.44
N VAL A 311 -5.39 8.66 -8.19
CA VAL A 311 -6.07 9.85 -7.67
C VAL A 311 -5.02 10.81 -7.15
N THR A 312 -5.00 12.03 -7.69
CA THR A 312 -4.17 13.13 -7.19
C THR A 312 -5.04 14.11 -6.43
N CYS A 313 -4.61 14.50 -5.23
CA CYS A 313 -5.34 15.40 -4.32
C CYS A 313 -4.37 16.05 -3.33
N ALA A 314 -4.85 16.99 -2.51
CA ALA A 314 -4.02 17.58 -1.48
C ALA A 314 -3.69 16.53 -0.40
N TYR A 315 -2.49 16.58 0.16
CA TYR A 315 -2.09 15.64 1.21
C TYR A 315 -2.89 15.82 2.51
N SER A 316 -3.55 16.96 2.68
CA SER A 316 -4.51 17.21 3.76
C SER A 316 -5.86 16.51 3.58
N ASP A 317 -6.19 16.05 2.37
CA ASP A 317 -7.49 15.45 2.07
C ASP A 317 -7.63 14.01 2.59
N TYR A 318 -6.52 13.38 2.99
CA TYR A 318 -6.50 12.00 3.48
C TYR A 318 -5.40 11.72 4.53
N ASP A 319 -5.65 10.74 5.39
CA ASP A 319 -4.69 10.25 6.37
C ASP A 319 -3.98 8.98 5.87
N VAL A 320 -2.64 9.01 5.85
CA VAL A 320 -1.76 7.90 5.48
C VAL A 320 -1.11 7.21 6.69
N CYS A 321 -1.35 7.72 7.90
CA CYS A 321 -0.72 7.28 9.14
C CYS A 321 -1.43 6.11 9.84
N LEU A 322 -2.55 5.63 9.29
CA LEU A 322 -3.40 4.60 9.89
C LEU A 322 -2.70 3.26 10.14
N GLU A 323 -1.88 2.82 9.18
CA GLU A 323 -1.12 1.58 9.31
C GLU A 323 0.35 1.74 8.87
N PRO A 324 1.26 0.87 9.32
CA PRO A 324 2.66 0.94 8.92
C PRO A 324 2.91 0.70 7.43
N ALA A 325 2.09 -0.15 6.79
CA ALA A 325 2.21 -0.46 5.36
C ALA A 325 1.71 0.68 4.45
N LYS A 326 0.96 1.65 5.00
CA LYS A 326 0.46 2.85 4.32
C LYS A 326 -0.44 2.52 3.11
N THR A 327 -1.12 1.37 3.13
CA THR A 327 -2.05 0.95 2.05
C THR A 327 -3.50 1.23 2.39
N LEU A 328 -3.83 1.30 3.69
CA LEU A 328 -5.08 1.80 4.22
C LEU A 328 -5.00 3.33 4.39
N ILE A 329 -5.96 4.03 3.81
CA ILE A 329 -6.11 5.48 3.89
C ILE A 329 -7.57 5.84 4.17
N GLU A 330 -7.78 6.96 4.85
CA GLU A 330 -9.10 7.53 5.10
C GLU A 330 -9.15 8.96 4.58
N PHE A 331 -10.23 9.32 3.91
CA PHE A 331 -10.41 10.66 3.36
C PHE A 331 -11.26 11.52 4.27
N GLN A 332 -10.97 12.82 4.32
CA GLN A 332 -11.80 13.79 5.02
C GLN A 332 -13.21 13.86 4.40
N ASN A 333 -13.31 13.78 3.07
CA ASN A 333 -14.58 13.81 2.35
C ASN A 333 -14.65 12.69 1.31
N TRP A 334 -15.19 11.55 1.74
CA TRP A 334 -15.37 10.39 0.88
C TRP A 334 -16.38 10.63 -0.25
N ASP A 335 -17.45 11.40 -0.01
CA ASP A 335 -18.55 11.54 -0.97
C ASP A 335 -18.10 12.30 -2.21
N VAL A 336 -17.28 13.35 -2.04
CA VAL A 336 -16.71 14.12 -3.16
C VAL A 336 -15.77 13.26 -3.99
N LEU A 337 -14.91 12.46 -3.34
CA LEU A 337 -14.00 11.54 -4.03
C LEU A 337 -14.75 10.44 -4.78
N LEU A 338 -15.74 9.81 -4.15
CA LEU A 338 -16.55 8.76 -4.76
C LEU A 338 -17.31 9.30 -5.97
N THR A 339 -17.89 10.50 -5.85
CA THR A 339 -18.55 11.20 -6.97
C THR A 339 -17.57 11.46 -8.11
N CYS A 340 -16.37 11.96 -7.81
CA CYS A 340 -15.33 12.17 -8.84
C CYS A 340 -14.97 10.88 -9.57
N ILE A 341 -14.84 9.76 -8.86
CA ILE A 341 -14.51 8.47 -9.49
C ILE A 341 -15.68 7.95 -10.32
N GLU A 342 -16.89 8.04 -9.79
CA GLU A 342 -18.13 7.63 -10.48
C GLU A 342 -18.32 8.40 -11.79
N GLU A 343 -18.23 9.73 -11.76
CA GLU A 343 -18.31 10.59 -12.93
C GLU A 343 -17.23 10.25 -13.96
N GLY A 344 -15.97 10.13 -13.51
CA GLY A 344 -14.84 9.86 -14.40
C GLY A 344 -14.97 8.51 -15.11
N VAL A 345 -15.35 7.46 -14.37
CA VAL A 345 -15.54 6.12 -14.94
C VAL A 345 -16.76 6.11 -15.88
N LYS A 346 -17.87 6.77 -15.55
CA LYS A 346 -19.03 6.87 -16.45
C LYS A 346 -18.73 7.61 -17.74
N ILE A 347 -18.00 8.73 -17.67
CA ILE A 347 -17.55 9.48 -18.85
C ILE A 347 -16.68 8.59 -19.73
N PHE A 348 -15.73 7.87 -19.12
CA PHE A 348 -14.90 6.89 -19.81
C PHE A 348 -15.74 5.81 -20.52
N LEU A 349 -16.67 5.17 -19.80
CA LEU A 349 -17.52 4.10 -20.35
C LEU A 349 -18.39 4.60 -21.51
N LYS A 350 -18.95 5.80 -21.40
CA LYS A 350 -19.73 6.42 -22.49
C LYS A 350 -18.86 6.74 -23.70
N ARG A 351 -17.67 7.30 -23.48
CA ARG A 351 -16.71 7.65 -24.55
C ARG A 351 -16.23 6.43 -25.33
N GLU A 352 -15.99 5.30 -24.66
CA GLU A 352 -15.58 4.06 -25.30
C GLU A 352 -16.76 3.20 -25.80
N HIS A 353 -18.01 3.70 -25.70
CA HIS A 353 -19.24 2.99 -26.06
C HIS A 353 -19.44 1.64 -25.33
N LEU A 354 -19.04 1.59 -24.05
CA LEU A 354 -19.12 0.41 -23.19
C LEU A 354 -20.22 0.49 -22.13
N PHE A 355 -20.83 1.68 -21.95
CA PHE A 355 -21.81 1.97 -20.90
C PHE A 355 -23.12 1.18 -21.08
N ILE A 356 -23.61 0.62 -19.98
CA ILE A 356 -24.93 0.01 -19.85
C ILE A 356 -25.62 0.69 -18.68
N GLU A 357 -26.89 1.04 -18.84
CA GLU A 357 -27.70 1.54 -17.73
C GLU A 357 -27.93 0.42 -16.70
N PRO A 358 -27.54 0.61 -15.42
CA PRO A 358 -27.72 -0.40 -14.39
C PRO A 358 -29.20 -0.58 -14.05
N CYS A 359 -29.58 -1.78 -13.59
CA CYS A 359 -30.92 -2.02 -13.06
C CYS A 359 -31.09 -1.32 -11.70
N SER A 360 -32.30 -0.88 -11.37
CA SER A 360 -32.61 -0.30 -10.05
C SER A 360 -32.35 -1.28 -8.90
N GLU A 361 -32.52 -2.59 -9.14
CA GLU A 361 -32.19 -3.64 -8.17
C GLU A 361 -30.68 -3.72 -7.91
N ASP A 362 -29.83 -3.59 -8.93
CA ASP A 362 -28.36 -3.62 -8.78
C ASP A 362 -27.86 -2.46 -7.91
N ILE A 363 -28.46 -1.27 -8.07
CA ILE A 363 -28.11 -0.08 -7.27
C ILE A 363 -28.54 -0.28 -5.81
N ARG A 364 -29.73 -0.86 -5.59
CA ARG A 364 -30.23 -1.15 -4.23
C ARG A 364 -29.36 -2.17 -3.51
N GLU A 365 -29.03 -3.29 -4.18
CA GLU A 365 -28.14 -4.33 -3.66
C GLU A 365 -26.78 -3.74 -3.26
N PHE A 366 -26.18 -2.89 -4.12
CA PHE A 366 -24.91 -2.25 -3.79
C PHE A 366 -25.00 -1.33 -2.56
N ASN A 367 -26.06 -0.53 -2.46
CA ASN A 367 -26.26 0.40 -1.35
C ASN A 367 -26.59 -0.32 -0.03
N GLU A 368 -27.22 -1.51 -0.08
CA GLU A 368 -27.50 -2.33 1.10
C GLU A 368 -26.23 -3.07 1.58
N ASP A 369 -25.37 -3.53 0.66
CA ASP A 369 -24.15 -4.28 0.97
C ASP A 369 -22.95 -3.41 1.38
N ASN A 370 -23.05 -2.08 1.26
CA ASN A 370 -21.96 -1.16 1.51
C ASN A 370 -22.39 0.02 2.37
N ASP A 371 -21.49 0.47 3.26
CA ASP A 371 -21.70 1.62 4.14
C ASP A 371 -21.74 2.98 3.39
N PHE A 372 -21.97 2.97 2.07
CA PHE A 372 -22.03 4.16 1.24
C PHE A 372 -22.95 3.99 0.03
N CYS A 373 -23.63 5.07 -0.34
CA CYS A 373 -24.62 5.06 -1.42
C CYS A 373 -24.02 5.53 -2.75
N LEU A 374 -24.35 4.82 -3.81
CA LEU A 374 -24.31 5.32 -5.18
C LEU A 374 -25.46 6.28 -5.40
N TYR A 375 -25.17 7.40 -6.07
CA TYR A 375 -26.08 8.52 -6.27
C TYR A 375 -26.47 9.18 -4.93
N ASN A 376 -26.28 10.49 -4.81
CA ASN A 376 -26.82 11.27 -3.71
C ASN A 376 -28.36 11.26 -3.79
N ALA A 377 -29.01 10.16 -3.44
CA ALA A 377 -30.39 10.21 -2.99
C ALA A 377 -30.38 11.09 -1.73
N PRO A 378 -31.26 12.11 -1.63
CA PRO A 378 -31.41 12.80 -0.36
C PRO A 378 -31.85 11.73 0.63
N VAL A 379 -30.94 11.31 1.50
CA VAL A 379 -31.29 10.50 2.65
C VAL A 379 -32.27 11.38 3.42
N LEU A 380 -33.55 11.03 3.32
CA LEU A 380 -34.51 11.39 4.34
C LEU A 380 -33.94 10.78 5.62
N LYS A 381 -33.16 11.58 6.34
CA LYS A 381 -32.80 11.28 7.72
C LYS A 381 -34.12 11.00 8.43
N PRO A 382 -34.27 9.85 9.10
CA PRO A 382 -35.35 9.69 10.05
C PRO A 382 -35.25 10.87 11.02
N SER A 383 -36.35 11.60 11.14
CA SER A 383 -36.47 12.74 12.03
C SER A 383 -35.98 12.38 13.43
N LEU A 384 -35.04 13.20 13.91
CA LEU A 384 -34.60 13.39 15.29
C LEU A 384 -35.58 12.85 16.35
N SER A 385 -35.16 11.83 17.09
CA SER A 385 -35.65 11.60 18.46
C SER A 385 -34.59 11.04 19.43
N ASP A 386 -33.43 10.55 18.98
CA ASP A 386 -32.46 9.88 19.86
C ASP A 386 -31.24 10.71 20.31
N GLU A 387 -30.97 11.90 19.76
CA GLU A 387 -29.79 12.69 20.18
C GLU A 387 -29.90 13.20 21.61
N LYS A 388 -31.10 13.55 22.10
CA LYS A 388 -31.30 13.94 23.51
C LYS A 388 -31.09 12.77 24.47
N SER A 389 -31.52 11.57 24.09
CA SER A 389 -31.38 10.36 24.90
C SER A 389 -29.89 9.99 25.14
N ILE A 390 -29.06 10.13 24.10
CA ILE A 390 -27.63 9.82 24.18
C ILE A 390 -26.87 10.91 24.95
N GLN A 391 -27.22 12.18 24.76
CA GLN A 391 -26.58 13.29 25.47
C GLN A 391 -26.92 13.31 26.96
N ASP A 392 -28.17 12.97 27.32
CA ASP A 392 -28.60 12.82 28.71
C ASP A 392 -27.97 11.59 29.37
N SER A 393 -27.84 10.47 28.64
CA SER A 393 -27.13 9.26 29.11
C SER A 393 -25.64 9.53 29.35
N PHE A 394 -24.98 10.26 28.44
CA PHE A 394 -23.58 10.62 28.55
C PHE A 394 -23.32 11.61 29.71
N LYS A 395 -24.17 12.61 29.86
CA LYS A 395 -24.07 13.58 30.96
C LYS A 395 -24.28 12.91 32.32
N LYS A 396 -25.26 12.00 32.42
CA LYS A 396 -25.52 11.23 33.63
C LYS A 396 -24.34 10.31 34.00
N ALA A 397 -23.70 9.70 33.01
CA ALA A 397 -22.48 8.91 33.23
C ALA A 397 -21.29 9.79 33.66
N CYS A 398 -21.16 11.01 33.13
CA CYS A 398 -20.12 11.96 33.58
C CYS A 398 -20.36 12.44 35.01
N ASP A 399 -21.61 12.74 35.37
CA ASP A 399 -21.97 13.21 36.71
C ASP A 399 -21.77 12.08 37.76
N GLU A 400 -22.12 10.83 37.44
CA GLU A 400 -21.86 9.66 38.31
C GLU A 400 -20.35 9.40 38.52
N ILE A 401 -19.50 9.71 37.53
CA ILE A 401 -18.04 9.61 37.66
C ILE A 401 -17.48 10.71 38.55
N VAL A 402 -18.00 11.94 38.46
CA VAL A 402 -17.57 13.08 39.30
C VAL A 402 -17.96 12.85 40.77
N ASP A 403 -19.18 12.39 41.03
CA ASP A 403 -19.65 12.08 42.39
C ASP A 403 -18.83 10.94 43.04
N SER A 404 -18.40 9.95 42.25
CA SER A 404 -17.52 8.88 42.73
C SER A 404 -16.11 9.37 43.13
N TYR A 405 -15.63 10.43 42.46
CA TYR A 405 -14.34 11.05 42.73
C TYR A 405 -14.37 11.96 43.96
N GLU A 406 -15.47 12.68 44.19
CA GLU A 406 -15.64 13.49 45.40
C GLU A 406 -15.82 12.63 46.66
N MET A 407 -16.53 11.51 46.56
CA MET A 407 -16.68 10.53 47.67
C MET A 407 -15.35 9.87 48.06
N CYS A 408 -14.44 9.62 47.11
CA CYS A 408 -13.10 9.10 47.41
C CYS A 408 -12.18 10.14 48.10
N ASN A 409 -12.38 11.44 47.81
CA ASN A 409 -11.59 12.50 48.43
C ASN A 409 -12.04 12.84 49.86
N LEU A 410 -13.30 12.55 50.22
CA LEU A 410 -13.81 12.71 51.58
C LEU A 410 -13.41 11.56 52.52
N GLN A 411 -13.18 10.34 52.00
CA GLN A 411 -12.74 9.20 52.83
C GLN A 411 -11.23 9.17 53.14
N SER A 412 -10.40 10.02 52.53
CA SER A 412 -8.95 10.05 52.82
C SER A 412 -8.50 11.05 53.89
N LYS A 413 -9.44 11.79 54.53
CA LYS A 413 -9.12 12.80 55.56
C LYS A 413 -9.29 12.36 57.02
N ASP A 414 -9.81 11.16 57.30
CA ASP A 414 -9.96 10.65 58.67
C ASP A 414 -9.02 9.48 59.00
N VAL A 415 -7.71 9.75 59.02
CA VAL A 415 -6.77 9.04 59.92
C VAL A 415 -5.72 10.04 60.42
N LYS A 416 -6.10 10.83 61.43
CA LYS A 416 -5.16 11.50 62.35
C LYS A 416 -5.60 11.23 63.79
N ARG A 417 -5.04 10.19 64.39
CA ARG A 417 -4.39 10.24 65.71
C ARG A 417 -3.65 8.94 65.98
#